data_AF-A0A352WWS0-F1
#
_entry.id   AF-A0A352WWS0-F1
#
_cell.length_a   1.000
_cell.length_b   1.000
_cell.length_c   1.000
_cell.angle_alpha   90.00
_cell.angle_beta   90.00
_cell.angle_gamma   90.00
#
_symmetry.space_group_name_H-M   'P 1'
#
loop_
_entity.id
_entity.type
_entity.pdbx_description
1 polymer ?
#
loop_
_entity_poly.entity_id
_entity_poly.type
_entity_poly.pdbx_seq_one_letter_code
_entity_poly.pdbx_strand_id
1 'polypeptide(L)'
;MDHKLTVAVKEFAYTLGADLVGIAPVSRYENAPVKMSPQGILPGAKSVVVCAIHHPDAAIELDGEVHPQIMGPYSIQYIMNTKLDFLSFKIGRMLEDLGYPTVPIASSNIWRYRGYRDLEAVFAPDVSHIYGGVCAGLGELGWNGLCITPEYGARNRFVSIITEAELEPTPMYSGKKLCDMCGECIRKCPTDAYRKEVNGTKDVVIENKHHVFANKNLWRCAWGEHFDLDLDLPIPDQVDEQVLLDHVKQHGIRHGEFGVCLKVCLPKHLRQPDPDYCKISVRRKRHTIPSDLPVHSAVYDTVLSIAGKNTLDHVHFISQKTLEEQGIPMKEHLPDGVGAILLTDHIKLPCQADEAKAFRETHIMEWNTMSRTVRVNLTIAELDICRELEKIGYSALPKTYLKHDALQKLCHETTENNAILYSALILTSAPLEDRHVLDVSHSDARGNLKERLTRAAKEAGADLVGFASAFAIDEIAEQLREIRKEETIVFATDK
;
A
#
# COMPACT_ATOMS: atom_id res chain seq x y z
N MET A 1 24.08 -5.90 -21.35
CA MET A 1 23.35 -6.06 -20.07
C MET A 1 24.33 -6.04 -18.91
N ASP A 2 24.08 -5.19 -17.90
CA ASP A 2 24.92 -5.04 -16.71
C ASP A 2 24.36 -5.90 -15.55
N HIS A 3 25.02 -7.05 -15.32
CA HIS A 3 24.63 -7.96 -14.25
C HIS A 3 24.87 -7.38 -12.85
N LYS A 4 25.96 -6.64 -12.64
CA LYS A 4 26.32 -6.10 -11.32
C LYS A 4 25.32 -5.02 -10.90
N LEU A 5 24.97 -4.12 -11.83
CA LEU A 5 23.95 -3.11 -11.59
C LEU A 5 22.58 -3.75 -11.35
N THR A 6 22.24 -4.80 -12.10
CA THR A 6 21.00 -5.56 -11.90
C THR A 6 20.89 -6.11 -10.49
N VAL A 7 21.95 -6.73 -9.97
CA VAL A 7 21.99 -7.25 -8.59
C VAL A 7 21.84 -6.11 -7.59
N ALA A 8 22.57 -5.00 -7.77
CA ALA A 8 22.52 -3.85 -6.86
C ALA A 8 21.12 -3.20 -6.81
N VAL A 9 20.43 -3.06 -7.95
CA VAL A 9 19.06 -2.53 -8.00
C VAL A 9 18.09 -3.44 -7.26
N LYS A 10 18.20 -4.77 -7.44
CA LYS A 10 17.36 -5.74 -6.74
C LYS A 10 17.61 -5.72 -5.23
N GLU A 11 18.87 -5.75 -4.81
CA GLU A 11 19.25 -5.64 -3.40
C GLU A 11 18.67 -4.37 -2.78
N PHE A 12 18.85 -3.21 -3.42
CA PHE A 12 18.32 -1.95 -2.92
C PHE A 12 16.80 -1.98 -2.80
N ALA A 13 16.08 -2.49 -3.81
CA ALA A 13 14.64 -2.66 -3.76
C ALA A 13 14.17 -3.54 -2.58
N TYR A 14 14.88 -4.64 -2.29
CA TYR A 14 14.58 -5.47 -1.11
C TYR A 14 14.85 -4.72 0.21
N THR A 15 15.93 -3.93 0.30
CA THR A 15 16.19 -3.11 1.50
C THR A 15 15.12 -2.03 1.75
N LEU A 16 14.47 -1.55 0.69
CA LEU A 16 13.34 -0.62 0.75
C LEU A 16 12.00 -1.31 1.09
N GLY A 17 12.00 -2.65 1.14
CA GLY A 17 10.87 -3.47 1.53
C GLY A 17 10.01 -3.95 0.36
N ALA A 18 10.56 -4.16 -0.83
CA ALA A 18 9.91 -5.00 -1.84
C ALA A 18 9.84 -6.47 -1.37
N ASP A 19 8.80 -7.20 -1.79
CA ASP A 19 8.73 -8.66 -1.65
C ASP A 19 9.19 -9.38 -2.92
N LEU A 20 8.93 -8.78 -4.09
CA LEU A 20 9.30 -9.32 -5.39
C LEU A 20 9.91 -8.21 -6.25
N VAL A 21 10.95 -8.56 -7.02
CA VAL A 21 11.60 -7.64 -7.96
C VAL A 21 11.89 -8.36 -9.26
N GLY A 22 11.34 -7.83 -10.35
CA GLY A 22 11.52 -8.34 -11.70
C GLY A 22 12.06 -7.25 -12.63
N ILE A 23 12.71 -7.67 -13.70
CA ILE A 23 13.23 -6.76 -14.73
C ILE A 23 12.67 -7.22 -16.07
N ALA A 24 12.02 -6.31 -16.77
CA ALA A 24 11.52 -6.52 -18.12
C ALA A 24 12.38 -5.73 -19.12
N PRO A 25 12.89 -6.34 -20.20
CA PRO A 25 13.40 -5.58 -21.32
C PRO A 25 12.22 -4.95 -22.06
N VAL A 26 12.45 -3.79 -22.68
CA VAL A 26 11.38 -3.07 -23.39
C VAL A 26 10.80 -3.84 -24.59
N SER A 27 11.51 -4.85 -25.11
CA SER A 27 10.99 -5.76 -26.14
C SER A 27 9.72 -6.51 -25.70
N ARG A 28 9.51 -6.72 -24.39
CA ARG A 28 8.28 -7.33 -23.86
C ARG A 28 7.04 -6.43 -23.96
N TYR A 29 7.23 -5.17 -24.32
CA TYR A 29 6.18 -4.18 -24.53
C TYR A 29 5.94 -3.87 -26.01
N GLU A 30 6.52 -4.62 -26.96
CA GLU A 30 6.42 -4.35 -28.40
C GLU A 30 4.97 -4.30 -28.91
N ASN A 31 4.06 -5.06 -28.29
CA ASN A 31 2.64 -5.10 -28.63
C ASN A 31 1.78 -4.10 -27.83
N ALA A 32 2.39 -3.32 -26.93
CA ALA A 32 1.68 -2.29 -26.18
C ALA A 32 1.43 -1.07 -27.08
N PRO A 33 0.27 -0.38 -26.95
CA PRO A 33 0.09 0.92 -27.57
C PRO A 33 1.23 1.86 -27.16
N VAL A 34 1.78 2.64 -28.10
CA VAL A 34 2.93 3.51 -27.82
C VAL A 34 2.70 4.39 -26.59
N LYS A 35 1.52 5.00 -26.47
CA LYS A 35 1.13 5.83 -25.30
C LYS A 35 0.97 5.10 -23.97
N MET A 36 1.08 3.77 -23.99
CA MET A 36 1.01 2.89 -22.83
C MET A 36 2.29 2.05 -22.67
N SER A 37 3.35 2.39 -23.41
CA SER A 37 4.61 1.66 -23.48
C SER A 37 5.75 2.43 -22.79
N PRO A 38 6.81 1.75 -22.34
CA PRO A 38 7.97 2.41 -21.75
C PRO A 38 8.57 3.47 -22.67
N GLN A 39 8.72 3.17 -23.97
CA GLN A 39 9.29 4.09 -24.96
C GLN A 39 8.36 5.26 -25.33
N GLY A 40 7.06 5.16 -25.05
CA GLY A 40 6.15 6.30 -25.16
C GLY A 40 6.37 7.35 -24.08
N ILE A 41 6.93 6.95 -22.93
CA ILE A 41 7.24 7.82 -21.80
C ILE A 41 8.69 8.28 -21.84
N LEU A 42 9.62 7.33 -22.03
CA LEU A 42 11.06 7.56 -22.11
C LEU A 42 11.60 6.90 -23.39
N PRO A 43 11.74 7.63 -24.51
CA PRO A 43 12.10 7.05 -25.81
C PRO A 43 13.37 6.20 -25.83
N GLY A 44 14.37 6.52 -24.99
CA GLY A 44 15.61 5.77 -24.87
C GLY A 44 15.55 4.54 -23.97
N ALA A 45 14.42 4.25 -23.33
CA ALA A 45 14.27 3.19 -22.35
C ALA A 45 14.77 1.83 -22.86
N LYS A 46 15.48 1.10 -21.98
CA LYS A 46 16.03 -0.24 -22.24
C LYS A 46 15.40 -1.29 -21.33
N SER A 47 15.08 -0.91 -20.10
CA SER A 47 14.54 -1.81 -19.10
C SER A 47 13.41 -1.17 -18.30
N VAL A 48 12.57 -2.01 -17.73
CA VAL A 48 11.58 -1.65 -16.70
C VAL A 48 11.86 -2.50 -15.47
N VAL A 49 12.20 -1.85 -14.36
CA VAL A 49 12.27 -2.50 -13.05
C VAL A 49 10.86 -2.53 -12.47
N VAL A 50 10.40 -3.69 -12.03
CA VAL A 50 9.08 -3.87 -11.45
C VAL A 50 9.23 -4.43 -10.04
N CYS A 51 8.70 -3.70 -9.07
CA CYS A 51 8.72 -4.12 -7.68
C CYS A 51 7.30 -4.40 -7.21
N ALA A 52 7.14 -5.37 -6.31
CA ALA A 52 5.85 -5.69 -5.71
C ALA A 52 5.95 -5.77 -4.19
N ILE A 53 4.86 -5.42 -3.53
CA ILE A 53 4.63 -5.73 -2.12
C ILE A 53 3.30 -6.48 -1.97
N HIS A 54 3.27 -7.48 -1.10
CA HIS A 54 2.07 -8.25 -0.82
C HIS A 54 1.23 -7.61 0.28
N HIS A 55 -0.07 -7.82 0.21
CA HIS A 55 -0.98 -7.49 1.30
C HIS A 55 -0.78 -8.50 2.43
N PRO A 56 -0.86 -8.08 3.71
CA PRO A 56 -1.00 -9.02 4.82
C PRO A 56 -2.18 -9.97 4.56
N ASP A 57 -1.95 -11.27 4.66
CA ASP A 57 -2.93 -12.30 4.36
C ASP A 57 -4.18 -12.15 5.20
N ALA A 58 -4.03 -11.89 6.51
CA ALA A 58 -5.16 -11.79 7.41
C ALA A 58 -6.07 -10.59 7.04
N ALA A 59 -5.48 -9.49 6.52
CA ALA A 59 -6.26 -8.36 6.02
C ALA A 59 -7.12 -8.74 4.81
N ILE A 60 -6.63 -9.63 3.95
CA ILE A 60 -7.38 -10.11 2.79
C ILE A 60 -8.41 -11.18 3.19
N GLU A 61 -8.03 -12.07 4.09
CA GLU A 61 -8.81 -13.23 4.47
C GLU A 61 -10.02 -12.84 5.33
N LEU A 62 -9.85 -11.89 6.26
CA LEU A 62 -10.84 -11.58 7.30
C LEU A 62 -11.68 -10.33 7.03
N ASP A 63 -11.20 -9.39 6.20
CA ASP A 63 -11.97 -8.17 5.88
C ASP A 63 -12.94 -8.39 4.72
N GLY A 64 -13.97 -7.54 4.61
CA GLY A 64 -15.00 -7.64 3.58
C GLY A 64 -15.94 -8.85 3.71
N GLU A 65 -15.94 -9.56 4.84
CA GLU A 65 -16.83 -10.71 5.11
C GLU A 65 -18.29 -10.31 5.34
N VAL A 66 -18.52 -9.09 5.88
CA VAL A 66 -19.88 -8.54 6.06
C VAL A 66 -20.37 -7.88 4.78
N HIS A 67 -19.55 -6.98 4.21
CA HIS A 67 -19.84 -6.24 3.00
C HIS A 67 -18.54 -5.73 2.38
N PRO A 68 -18.35 -5.72 1.04
CA PRO A 68 -17.11 -5.21 0.43
C PRO A 68 -16.82 -3.73 0.72
N GLN A 69 -17.87 -2.92 0.92
CA GLN A 69 -17.76 -1.52 1.39
C GLN A 69 -17.94 -1.43 2.92
N ILE A 70 -17.41 -2.37 3.68
CA ILE A 70 -17.10 -2.18 5.10
C ILE A 70 -15.64 -2.61 5.22
N MET A 71 -14.73 -1.63 5.20
CA MET A 71 -13.28 -1.87 5.14
C MET A 71 -12.62 -1.43 6.44
N GLY A 72 -11.86 -2.34 7.05
CA GLY A 72 -11.00 -2.08 8.19
C GLY A 72 -9.59 -2.53 7.82
N PRO A 73 -9.22 -3.80 8.04
CA PRO A 73 -7.89 -4.33 7.70
C PRO A 73 -7.41 -4.04 6.26
N TYR A 74 -8.28 -4.18 5.25
CA TYR A 74 -7.93 -3.96 3.84
C TYR A 74 -7.56 -2.50 3.52
N SER A 75 -7.97 -1.54 4.36
CA SER A 75 -7.56 -0.14 4.20
C SER A 75 -6.04 0.05 4.29
N ILE A 76 -5.29 -0.94 4.80
CA ILE A 76 -3.82 -0.97 4.72
C ILE A 76 -3.32 -0.84 3.27
N GLN A 77 -4.11 -1.22 2.27
CA GLN A 77 -3.77 -1.07 0.86
C GLN A 77 -3.44 0.39 0.48
N TYR A 78 -4.04 1.39 1.12
CA TYR A 78 -3.76 2.79 0.80
C TYR A 78 -2.31 3.18 1.11
N ILE A 79 -1.75 2.69 2.23
CA ILE A 79 -0.33 2.97 2.55
C ILE A 79 0.63 2.19 1.63
N MET A 80 0.20 1.05 1.11
CA MET A 80 0.99 0.26 0.17
C MET A 80 1.34 1.08 -1.08
N ASN A 81 0.42 1.90 -1.57
CA ASN A 81 0.68 2.82 -2.69
C ASN A 81 1.79 3.82 -2.34
N THR A 82 1.67 4.50 -1.19
CA THR A 82 2.71 5.44 -0.71
C THR A 82 4.07 4.76 -0.55
N LYS A 83 4.11 3.54 -0.01
CA LYS A 83 5.36 2.77 0.15
C LYS A 83 5.97 2.42 -1.22
N LEU A 84 5.15 2.01 -2.19
CA LEU A 84 5.59 1.73 -3.55
C LEU A 84 6.13 2.98 -4.27
N ASP A 85 5.52 4.14 -4.03
CA ASP A 85 5.99 5.41 -4.60
C ASP A 85 7.33 5.84 -4.00
N PHE A 86 7.52 5.67 -2.68
CA PHE A 86 8.84 5.90 -2.06
C PHE A 86 9.90 4.95 -2.61
N LEU A 87 9.54 3.68 -2.79
CA LEU A 87 10.43 2.68 -3.34
C LEU A 87 10.83 3.02 -4.78
N SER A 88 9.86 3.35 -5.64
CA SER A 88 10.12 3.66 -7.05
C SER A 88 10.92 4.96 -7.20
N PHE A 89 10.63 5.98 -6.38
CA PHE A 89 11.38 7.23 -6.37
C PHE A 89 12.84 7.01 -5.97
N LYS A 90 13.11 6.29 -4.88
CA LYS A 90 14.48 6.02 -4.41
C LYS A 90 15.29 5.19 -5.40
N ILE A 91 14.68 4.18 -6.03
CA ILE A 91 15.35 3.39 -7.09
C ILE A 91 15.60 4.27 -8.32
N GLY A 92 14.63 5.10 -8.71
CA GLY A 92 14.80 6.05 -9.81
C GLY A 92 16.00 6.97 -9.58
N ARG A 93 16.07 7.56 -8.39
CA ARG A 93 17.20 8.38 -7.94
C ARG A 93 18.54 7.65 -8.01
N MET A 94 18.61 6.42 -7.48
CA MET A 94 19.83 5.62 -7.56
C MET A 94 20.31 5.45 -9.02
N LEU A 95 19.39 5.21 -9.96
CA LEU A 95 19.75 5.03 -11.36
C LEU A 95 20.13 6.36 -12.04
N GLU A 96 19.43 7.45 -11.73
CA GLU A 96 19.77 8.79 -12.23
C GLU A 96 21.13 9.27 -11.72
N ASP A 97 21.45 9.03 -10.44
CA ASP A 97 22.75 9.37 -9.84
C ASP A 97 23.92 8.60 -10.52
N LEU A 98 23.63 7.43 -11.10
CA LEU A 98 24.55 6.64 -11.91
C LEU A 98 24.60 7.06 -13.39
N GLY A 99 23.82 8.07 -13.77
CA GLY A 99 23.78 8.64 -15.13
C GLY A 99 22.77 7.98 -16.07
N TYR A 100 21.82 7.20 -15.57
CA TYR A 100 20.78 6.57 -16.39
C TYR A 100 19.45 7.34 -16.26
N PRO A 101 18.98 8.03 -17.33
CA PRO A 101 17.66 8.63 -17.33
C PRO A 101 16.59 7.61 -16.93
N THR A 102 15.77 7.98 -15.95
CA THR A 102 14.85 7.07 -15.29
C THR A 102 13.55 7.77 -14.91
N VAL A 103 12.42 7.12 -15.17
CA VAL A 103 11.08 7.63 -14.87
C VAL A 103 10.35 6.63 -13.96
N PRO A 104 10.24 6.92 -12.66
CA PRO A 104 9.34 6.20 -11.76
C PRO A 104 7.89 6.47 -12.13
N ILE A 105 7.07 5.43 -12.25
CA ILE A 105 5.63 5.55 -12.48
C ILE A 105 4.90 5.41 -11.14
N ALA A 106 4.01 6.36 -10.83
CA ALA A 106 3.22 6.35 -9.60
C ALA A 106 2.31 5.12 -9.52
N SER A 107 2.25 4.49 -8.34
CA SER A 107 1.58 3.21 -8.06
C SER A 107 0.08 3.18 -8.36
N SER A 108 -0.58 4.35 -8.39
CA SER A 108 -1.99 4.51 -8.75
C SER A 108 -2.13 5.55 -9.85
N ASN A 109 -2.24 5.11 -11.11
CA ASN A 109 -2.12 5.98 -12.29
C ASN A 109 -3.24 5.84 -13.34
N ILE A 110 -4.45 5.45 -12.94
CA ILE A 110 -5.59 5.44 -13.87
C ILE A 110 -6.12 6.88 -14.02
N TRP A 111 -5.47 7.64 -14.92
CA TRP A 111 -5.78 9.06 -15.14
C TRP A 111 -6.66 9.30 -16.37
N ARG A 112 -6.83 8.31 -17.24
CA ARG A 112 -7.62 8.43 -18.48
C ARG A 112 -8.83 7.51 -18.47
N TYR A 113 -9.93 7.98 -17.87
CA TYR A 113 -11.22 7.29 -17.93
C TYR A 113 -11.78 7.23 -19.35
N ARG A 114 -11.56 8.28 -20.15
CA ARG A 114 -11.96 8.38 -21.56
C ARG A 114 -10.76 8.14 -22.48
N GLY A 115 -11.04 7.81 -23.74
CA GLY A 115 -10.01 7.73 -24.79
C GLY A 115 -9.22 9.03 -24.93
N TYR A 116 -7.97 8.93 -25.35
CA TYR A 116 -7.03 10.06 -25.45
C TYR A 116 -6.28 10.07 -26.77
N ARG A 117 -6.58 11.08 -27.61
CA ARG A 117 -6.09 11.17 -29.01
C ARG A 117 -6.48 9.88 -29.77
N ASP A 118 -5.55 9.21 -30.43
CA ASP A 118 -5.71 7.92 -31.10
C ASP A 118 -5.74 6.70 -30.14
N LEU A 119 -5.68 6.89 -28.82
CA LEU A 119 -5.87 5.79 -27.86
C LEU A 119 -7.35 5.67 -27.49
N GLU A 120 -8.03 4.67 -28.04
CA GLU A 120 -9.47 4.44 -27.80
C GLU A 120 -9.76 3.74 -26.44
N ALA A 121 -8.73 3.24 -25.76
CA ALA A 121 -8.88 2.56 -24.49
C ALA A 121 -9.42 3.49 -23.37
N VAL A 122 -10.43 3.02 -22.65
CA VAL A 122 -10.94 3.62 -21.41
C VAL A 122 -10.18 3.05 -20.20
N PHE A 123 -10.12 3.82 -19.11
CA PHE A 123 -9.33 3.49 -17.90
C PHE A 123 -7.86 3.17 -18.23
N ALA A 124 -7.27 3.95 -19.13
CA ALA A 124 -5.93 3.68 -19.63
C ALA A 124 -4.85 4.32 -18.72
N PRO A 125 -3.98 3.53 -18.07
CA PRO A 125 -2.83 4.07 -17.34
C PRO A 125 -1.74 4.56 -18.31
N ASP A 126 -0.70 5.23 -17.78
CA ASP A 126 0.52 5.56 -18.53
C ASP A 126 1.34 4.31 -18.86
N VAL A 127 1.52 3.42 -17.89
CA VAL A 127 1.93 2.03 -18.08
C VAL A 127 1.18 1.21 -17.05
N SER A 128 0.68 0.04 -17.45
CA SER A 128 0.00 -0.88 -16.54
C SER A 128 1.03 -1.60 -15.66
N HIS A 129 1.01 -1.35 -14.35
CA HIS A 129 1.82 -2.10 -13.39
C HIS A 129 1.46 -3.59 -13.34
N ILE A 130 0.20 -3.93 -13.61
CA ILE A 130 -0.28 -5.31 -13.70
C ILE A 130 0.44 -6.03 -14.84
N TYR A 131 0.47 -5.43 -16.03
CA TYR A 131 1.19 -6.00 -17.18
C TYR A 131 2.70 -5.94 -16.97
N GLY A 132 3.19 -4.90 -16.30
CA GLY A 132 4.59 -4.81 -15.86
C GLY A 132 5.02 -6.02 -15.04
N GLY A 133 4.21 -6.49 -14.09
CA GLY A 133 4.50 -7.71 -13.31
C GLY A 133 4.68 -8.94 -14.20
N VAL A 134 3.84 -9.10 -15.23
CA VAL A 134 3.94 -10.22 -16.18
C VAL A 134 5.14 -10.06 -17.10
N CYS A 135 5.35 -8.87 -17.68
CA CYS A 135 6.53 -8.55 -18.49
C CYS A 135 7.83 -8.74 -17.69
N ALA A 136 7.82 -8.52 -16.38
CA ALA A 136 8.98 -8.71 -15.52
C ALA A 136 9.15 -10.16 -15.03
N GLY A 137 8.36 -11.10 -15.56
CA GLY A 137 8.44 -12.53 -15.25
C GLY A 137 7.94 -12.92 -13.86
N LEU A 138 7.27 -12.01 -13.13
CA LEU A 138 6.83 -12.26 -11.75
C LEU A 138 5.57 -13.15 -11.65
N GLY A 139 4.85 -13.34 -12.75
CA GLY A 139 3.58 -14.06 -12.73
C GLY A 139 2.90 -14.18 -14.09
N GLU A 140 1.60 -14.46 -14.06
CA GLU A 140 0.73 -14.56 -15.24
C GLU A 140 -0.58 -13.78 -15.01
N LEU A 141 -1.26 -13.37 -16.08
CA LEU A 141 -2.63 -12.86 -15.96
C LEU A 141 -3.62 -13.96 -15.59
N GLY A 142 -4.46 -13.66 -14.60
CA GLY A 142 -5.66 -14.42 -14.29
C GLY A 142 -6.85 -14.02 -15.15
N TRP A 143 -7.91 -14.83 -15.11
CA TRP A 143 -9.17 -14.51 -15.80
C TRP A 143 -9.77 -13.14 -15.43
N ASN A 144 -9.53 -12.70 -14.18
CA ASN A 144 -9.96 -11.40 -13.67
C ASN A 144 -9.19 -10.20 -14.26
N GLY A 145 -8.10 -10.47 -14.98
CA GLY A 145 -7.19 -9.46 -15.54
C GLY A 145 -6.10 -8.99 -14.58
N LEU A 146 -5.97 -9.58 -13.38
CA LEU A 146 -4.90 -9.26 -12.43
C LEU A 146 -3.65 -10.11 -12.70
N CYS A 147 -2.48 -9.58 -12.32
CA CYS A 147 -1.22 -10.33 -12.29
C CYS A 147 -1.22 -11.22 -11.05
N ILE A 148 -1.15 -12.53 -11.26
CA ILE A 148 -1.10 -13.54 -10.21
C ILE A 148 0.35 -14.00 -10.09
N THR A 149 0.93 -13.94 -8.90
CA THR A 149 2.28 -14.43 -8.61
C THR A 149 2.23 -15.83 -7.98
N PRO A 150 3.27 -16.67 -8.14
CA PRO A 150 3.31 -17.98 -7.50
C PRO A 150 3.39 -17.92 -5.97
N GLU A 151 3.87 -16.81 -5.39
CA GLU A 151 4.07 -16.66 -3.94
C GLU A 151 2.84 -16.14 -3.20
N TYR A 152 2.12 -15.19 -3.82
CA TYR A 152 1.08 -14.38 -3.16
C TYR A 152 -0.24 -14.31 -3.95
N GLY A 153 -0.31 -14.94 -5.12
CA GLY A 153 -1.50 -14.89 -5.97
C GLY A 153 -1.79 -13.48 -6.48
N ALA A 154 -3.06 -13.06 -6.47
CA ALA A 154 -3.43 -11.70 -6.84
C ALA A 154 -3.20 -10.67 -5.71
N ARG A 155 -2.76 -11.10 -4.52
CA ARG A 155 -2.65 -10.26 -3.31
C ARG A 155 -1.42 -9.36 -3.31
N ASN A 156 -1.02 -8.83 -4.47
CA ASN A 156 0.15 -7.97 -4.62
C ASN A 156 -0.25 -6.60 -5.16
N ARG A 157 0.50 -5.57 -4.77
CA ARG A 157 0.56 -4.29 -5.47
C ARG A 157 1.91 -4.16 -6.15
N PHE A 158 1.93 -3.53 -7.32
CA PHE A 158 3.09 -3.41 -8.18
C PHE A 158 3.41 -1.95 -8.47
N VAL A 159 4.68 -1.65 -8.71
CA VAL A 159 5.15 -0.36 -9.24
C VAL A 159 6.20 -0.60 -10.31
N SER A 160 6.32 0.32 -11.26
CA SER A 160 7.21 0.19 -12.42
C SER A 160 8.12 1.41 -12.53
N ILE A 161 9.41 1.17 -12.79
CA ILE A 161 10.44 2.18 -12.98
C ILE A 161 11.03 1.97 -14.37
N ILE A 162 10.85 2.92 -15.28
CA ILE A 162 11.33 2.86 -16.67
C ILE A 162 12.71 3.49 -16.73
N THR A 163 13.70 2.83 -17.31
CA THR A 163 15.08 3.34 -17.30
C THR A 163 15.83 3.05 -18.61
N GLU A 164 16.79 3.90 -18.95
CA GLU A 164 17.77 3.65 -20.01
C GLU A 164 18.87 2.68 -19.57
N ALA A 165 18.96 2.32 -18.28
CA ALA A 165 19.88 1.29 -17.82
C ALA A 165 19.58 -0.06 -18.50
N GLU A 166 20.60 -0.68 -19.09
CA GLU A 166 20.49 -1.99 -19.73
C GLU A 166 20.72 -3.10 -18.69
N LEU A 167 19.62 -3.53 -18.06
CA LEU A 167 19.62 -4.50 -16.97
C LEU A 167 19.30 -5.91 -17.48
N GLU A 168 19.73 -6.93 -16.73
CA GLU A 168 19.50 -8.34 -17.07
C GLU A 168 18.01 -8.69 -16.85
N PRO A 169 17.28 -9.12 -17.90
CA PRO A 169 15.89 -9.55 -17.81
C PRO A 169 15.69 -10.67 -16.80
N THR A 170 14.64 -10.54 -15.97
CA THR A 170 14.12 -11.70 -15.26
C THR A 170 13.49 -12.66 -16.28
N PRO A 171 13.78 -13.98 -16.25
CA PRO A 171 13.12 -14.94 -17.12
C PRO A 171 11.60 -14.91 -16.99
N MET A 172 10.87 -15.10 -18.08
CA MET A 172 9.41 -15.21 -18.01
C MET A 172 9.00 -16.40 -17.14
N TYR A 173 7.98 -16.22 -16.30
CA TYR A 173 7.41 -17.30 -15.51
C TYR A 173 7.10 -18.53 -16.38
N SER A 174 7.54 -19.69 -15.92
CA SER A 174 7.44 -20.97 -16.63
C SER A 174 6.94 -22.11 -15.74
N GLY A 175 6.48 -21.77 -14.53
CA GLY A 175 5.92 -22.73 -13.59
C GLY A 175 4.52 -23.21 -13.98
N LYS A 176 3.85 -23.87 -13.03
CA LYS A 176 2.47 -24.34 -13.22
C LYS A 176 1.53 -23.17 -13.48
N LYS A 177 0.52 -23.38 -14.32
CA LYS A 177 -0.52 -22.38 -14.59
C LYS A 177 -1.09 -21.83 -13.29
N LEU A 178 -1.04 -20.51 -13.12
CA LEU A 178 -1.44 -19.86 -11.86
C LEU A 178 -2.96 -19.67 -11.76
N CYS A 179 -3.62 -19.37 -12.88
CA CYS A 179 -5.07 -19.38 -13.00
C CYS A 179 -5.55 -20.74 -13.51
N ASP A 180 -6.29 -21.47 -12.68
CA ASP A 180 -6.90 -22.76 -13.02
C ASP A 180 -8.38 -22.63 -13.41
N MET A 181 -8.83 -21.43 -13.77
CA MET A 181 -10.22 -21.12 -14.15
C MET A 181 -11.25 -21.57 -13.10
N CYS A 182 -10.91 -21.50 -11.81
CA CYS A 182 -11.83 -21.93 -10.73
C CYS A 182 -13.18 -21.19 -10.75
N GLY A 183 -13.23 -19.95 -11.25
CA GLY A 183 -14.45 -19.15 -11.39
C GLY A 183 -14.88 -18.38 -10.14
N GLU A 184 -14.10 -18.37 -9.05
CA GLU A 184 -14.46 -17.63 -7.83
C GLU A 184 -14.55 -16.12 -8.07
N CYS A 185 -13.62 -15.54 -8.83
CA CYS A 185 -13.66 -14.12 -9.21
C CYS A 185 -14.92 -13.76 -10.01
N ILE A 186 -15.45 -14.72 -10.78
CA ILE A 186 -16.73 -14.57 -11.48
C ILE A 186 -17.82 -14.60 -10.42
N ARG A 187 -18.02 -15.74 -9.74
CA ARG A 187 -19.11 -16.01 -8.79
C ARG A 187 -19.29 -14.92 -7.74
N LYS A 188 -18.20 -14.38 -7.19
CA LYS A 188 -18.23 -13.44 -6.06
C LYS A 188 -18.20 -11.96 -6.45
N CYS A 189 -18.09 -11.61 -7.73
CA CYS A 189 -18.07 -10.21 -8.15
C CYS A 189 -19.39 -9.50 -7.78
N PRO A 190 -19.36 -8.41 -6.98
CA PRO A 190 -20.58 -7.75 -6.52
C PRO A 190 -21.26 -6.96 -7.64
N THR A 191 -20.50 -6.51 -8.65
CA THR A 191 -20.99 -5.70 -9.76
C THR A 191 -21.34 -6.50 -11.00
N ASP A 192 -21.36 -7.85 -10.94
CA ASP A 192 -21.58 -8.71 -12.13
C ASP A 192 -20.62 -8.43 -13.31
N ALA A 193 -19.47 -7.81 -13.10
CA ALA A 193 -18.56 -7.38 -14.18
C ALA A 193 -18.06 -8.53 -15.08
N TYR A 194 -18.09 -9.77 -14.59
CA TYR A 194 -17.72 -10.97 -15.35
C TYR A 194 -18.92 -11.78 -15.87
N ARG A 195 -20.15 -11.30 -15.63
CA ARG A 195 -21.40 -11.96 -16.03
C ARG A 195 -22.25 -11.11 -16.98
N LYS A 196 -22.25 -9.79 -16.79
CA LYS A 196 -22.96 -8.81 -17.62
C LYS A 196 -21.97 -8.00 -18.43
N GLU A 197 -22.36 -7.66 -19.66
CA GLU A 197 -21.60 -6.76 -20.55
C GLU A 197 -20.15 -7.24 -20.84
N VAL A 198 -19.93 -8.56 -20.85
CA VAL A 198 -18.63 -9.15 -21.19
C VAL A 198 -18.53 -9.31 -22.70
N ASN A 199 -17.58 -8.60 -23.32
CA ASN A 199 -17.35 -8.62 -24.76
C ASN A 199 -16.26 -9.64 -25.16
N GLY A 200 -16.52 -10.92 -24.85
CA GLY A 200 -15.58 -12.01 -25.12
C GLY A 200 -14.31 -11.94 -24.27
N THR A 201 -13.16 -12.09 -24.91
CA THR A 201 -11.85 -12.11 -24.24
C THR A 201 -10.87 -11.13 -24.84
N LYS A 202 -9.92 -10.67 -24.02
CA LYS A 202 -8.71 -9.99 -24.47
C LYS A 202 -7.58 -10.99 -24.50
N ASP A 203 -6.66 -10.82 -25.43
CA ASP A 203 -5.43 -11.61 -25.54
C ASP A 203 -4.24 -10.66 -25.63
N VAL A 204 -3.36 -10.74 -24.62
CA VAL A 204 -2.12 -9.98 -24.58
C VAL A 204 -0.97 -10.95 -24.82
N VAL A 205 -0.14 -10.68 -25.83
CA VAL A 205 0.98 -11.53 -26.22
C VAL A 205 2.30 -10.92 -25.74
N ILE A 206 3.02 -11.63 -24.87
CA ILE A 206 4.33 -11.23 -24.32
C ILE A 206 5.33 -12.36 -24.59
N GLU A 207 6.40 -12.10 -25.33
CA GLU A 207 7.38 -13.12 -25.79
C GLU A 207 6.71 -14.40 -26.34
N ASN A 208 5.75 -14.23 -27.24
CA ASN A 208 4.96 -15.32 -27.84
C ASN A 208 4.09 -16.13 -26.86
N LYS A 209 3.95 -15.70 -25.60
CA LYS A 209 3.01 -16.28 -24.63
C LYS A 209 1.70 -15.52 -24.67
N HIS A 210 0.60 -16.24 -24.87
CA HIS A 210 -0.75 -15.70 -24.87
C HIS A 210 -1.31 -15.61 -23.44
N HIS A 211 -1.80 -14.42 -23.10
CA HIS A 211 -2.44 -14.14 -21.81
C HIS A 211 -3.89 -13.73 -22.06
N VAL A 212 -4.78 -14.73 -22.06
CA VAL A 212 -6.20 -14.57 -22.34
C VAL A 212 -7.00 -14.34 -21.05
N PHE A 213 -7.83 -13.28 -21.01
CA PHE A 213 -8.66 -12.92 -19.85
C PHE A 213 -9.97 -12.26 -20.27
N ALA A 214 -10.89 -12.06 -19.31
CA ALA A 214 -12.21 -11.51 -19.58
C ALA A 214 -12.16 -10.07 -20.12
N ASN A 215 -12.86 -9.81 -21.23
CA ASN A 215 -13.09 -8.44 -21.71
C ASN A 215 -14.34 -7.85 -21.03
N LYS A 216 -14.20 -7.53 -19.74
CA LYS A 216 -15.27 -6.95 -18.93
C LYS A 216 -15.52 -5.48 -19.26
N ASN A 217 -16.76 -5.02 -19.07
CA ASN A 217 -17.07 -3.59 -19.03
C ASN A 217 -16.42 -2.95 -17.79
N LEU A 218 -15.45 -2.06 -18.02
CA LEU A 218 -14.72 -1.39 -16.94
C LEU A 218 -15.57 -0.34 -16.21
N TRP A 219 -16.56 0.28 -16.85
CA TRP A 219 -17.49 1.19 -16.18
C TRP A 219 -18.35 0.46 -15.15
N ARG A 220 -18.90 -0.72 -15.51
CA ARG A 220 -19.56 -1.62 -14.54
C ARG A 220 -18.62 -2.03 -13.40
N CYS A 221 -17.38 -2.40 -13.74
CA CYS A 221 -16.38 -2.81 -12.73
C CYS A 221 -16.02 -1.67 -11.77
N ALA A 222 -16.11 -0.42 -12.22
CA ALA A 222 -15.70 0.78 -11.49
C ALA A 222 -16.75 1.32 -10.51
N TRP A 223 -17.97 0.73 -10.48
CA TRP A 223 -19.12 1.20 -9.70
C TRP A 223 -18.76 1.54 -8.24
N GLY A 224 -18.27 0.56 -7.48
CA GLY A 224 -17.88 0.77 -6.09
C GLY A 224 -16.46 1.32 -5.95
N GLU A 225 -15.49 0.74 -6.66
CA GLU A 225 -14.06 1.04 -6.45
C GLU A 225 -13.61 2.44 -6.87
N HIS A 226 -14.14 2.99 -7.97
CA HIS A 226 -13.66 4.27 -8.54
C HIS A 226 -14.68 5.41 -8.41
N PHE A 227 -15.96 5.07 -8.33
CA PHE A 227 -17.05 6.04 -8.22
C PHE A 227 -17.72 6.04 -6.85
N ASP A 228 -17.26 5.19 -5.93
CA ASP A 228 -17.72 5.10 -4.54
C ASP A 228 -19.25 4.91 -4.41
N LEU A 229 -19.92 4.40 -5.44
CA LEU A 229 -21.34 4.14 -5.41
C LEU A 229 -21.64 2.95 -4.49
N ASP A 230 -22.76 3.02 -3.78
CA ASP A 230 -23.19 1.94 -2.90
C ASP A 230 -23.51 0.66 -3.72
N LEU A 231 -22.93 -0.47 -3.32
CA LEU A 231 -23.13 -1.78 -3.94
C LEU A 231 -24.52 -2.37 -3.64
N ASP A 232 -25.23 -1.83 -2.64
CA ASP A 232 -26.62 -2.20 -2.34
C ASP A 232 -27.63 -1.56 -3.32
N LEU A 233 -27.18 -0.61 -4.16
CA LEU A 233 -28.01 -0.01 -5.20
C LEU A 233 -28.26 -1.00 -6.35
N PRO A 234 -29.45 -0.98 -6.97
CA PRO A 234 -29.70 -1.77 -8.17
C PRO A 234 -28.81 -1.29 -9.31
N ILE A 235 -27.87 -2.14 -9.74
CA ILE A 235 -26.99 -1.83 -10.88
C ILE A 235 -27.75 -2.08 -12.18
N PRO A 236 -27.94 -1.06 -13.05
CA PRO A 236 -28.63 -1.20 -14.33
C PRO A 236 -27.98 -2.27 -15.22
N ASP A 237 -28.72 -2.78 -16.21
CA ASP A 237 -28.18 -3.81 -17.12
C ASP A 237 -27.07 -3.31 -18.05
N GLN A 238 -27.10 -2.03 -18.38
CA GLN A 238 -26.03 -1.34 -19.12
C GLN A 238 -25.43 -0.26 -18.23
N VAL A 239 -24.09 -0.25 -18.12
CA VAL A 239 -23.37 0.72 -17.30
C VAL A 239 -22.33 1.41 -18.16
N ASP A 240 -22.50 2.71 -18.39
CA ASP A 240 -21.49 3.56 -19.01
C ASP A 240 -21.10 4.70 -18.07
N GLU A 241 -20.28 5.61 -18.55
CA GLU A 241 -19.86 6.79 -17.79
C GLU A 241 -21.05 7.64 -17.32
N GLN A 242 -22.04 7.88 -18.18
CA GLN A 242 -23.17 8.75 -17.87
C GLN A 242 -24.04 8.13 -16.79
N VAL A 243 -24.27 6.82 -16.86
CA VAL A 243 -24.98 6.06 -15.81
C VAL A 243 -24.31 6.25 -14.46
N LEU A 244 -22.98 6.10 -14.36
CA LEU A 244 -22.27 6.29 -13.08
C LEU A 244 -22.40 7.72 -12.56
N LEU A 245 -22.20 8.72 -13.42
CA LEU A 245 -22.29 10.13 -13.03
C LEU A 245 -23.70 10.51 -12.56
N ASP A 246 -24.74 10.00 -13.24
CA ASP A 246 -26.13 10.23 -12.86
C ASP A 246 -26.46 9.57 -11.52
N HIS A 247 -25.96 8.34 -11.28
CA HIS A 247 -26.15 7.66 -9.99
C HIS A 247 -25.41 8.38 -8.86
N VAL A 248 -24.20 8.88 -9.09
CA VAL A 248 -23.46 9.68 -8.09
C VAL A 248 -24.24 10.94 -7.76
N LYS A 249 -24.81 11.61 -8.77
CA LYS A 249 -25.62 12.81 -8.57
C LYS A 249 -26.93 12.52 -7.83
N GLN A 250 -27.56 11.39 -8.11
CA GLN A 250 -28.86 11.01 -7.55
C GLN A 250 -28.76 10.44 -6.13
N HIS A 251 -27.77 9.59 -5.87
CA HIS A 251 -27.66 8.80 -4.65
C HIS A 251 -26.50 9.23 -3.74
N GLY A 252 -25.61 10.10 -4.23
CA GLY A 252 -24.37 10.42 -3.54
C GLY A 252 -23.34 9.31 -3.65
N ILE A 253 -22.30 9.40 -2.81
CA ILE A 253 -21.24 8.39 -2.67
C ILE A 253 -21.30 7.78 -1.27
N ARG A 254 -20.89 6.51 -1.17
CA ARG A 254 -20.70 5.80 0.09
C ARG A 254 -19.23 5.88 0.50
N HIS A 255 -18.37 5.15 -0.20
CA HIS A 255 -16.90 5.13 -0.14
C HIS A 255 -16.39 3.93 -0.96
N GLY A 256 -15.06 3.77 -1.05
CA GLY A 256 -14.43 2.69 -1.82
C GLY A 256 -14.79 1.27 -1.35
N GLU A 257 -14.51 0.29 -2.20
CA GLU A 257 -14.82 -1.13 -1.96
C GLU A 257 -13.56 -2.02 -1.87
N PHE A 258 -13.70 -3.14 -1.18
CA PHE A 258 -12.77 -4.25 -1.26
C PHE A 258 -12.83 -4.87 -2.66
N GLY A 259 -11.69 -4.94 -3.36
CA GLY A 259 -11.56 -5.70 -4.60
C GLY A 259 -11.83 -7.21 -4.40
N VAL A 260 -13.08 -7.65 -4.52
CA VAL A 260 -13.47 -9.05 -4.23
C VAL A 260 -12.74 -10.04 -5.15
N CYS A 261 -12.46 -9.66 -6.39
CA CYS A 261 -11.69 -10.48 -7.31
C CYS A 261 -10.21 -10.64 -6.90
N LEU A 262 -9.66 -9.73 -6.09
CA LEU A 262 -8.36 -9.89 -5.44
C LEU A 262 -8.48 -10.82 -4.22
N LYS A 263 -9.53 -10.63 -3.40
CA LYS A 263 -9.79 -11.46 -2.19
C LYS A 263 -9.80 -12.95 -2.47
N VAL A 264 -10.52 -13.36 -3.50
CA VAL A 264 -10.79 -14.78 -3.80
C VAL A 264 -9.81 -15.39 -4.80
N CYS A 265 -8.89 -14.60 -5.38
CA CYS A 265 -8.01 -15.07 -6.44
C CYS A 265 -6.66 -15.55 -5.88
N LEU A 266 -6.57 -16.86 -5.74
CA LEU A 266 -5.38 -17.54 -5.25
C LEU A 266 -5.04 -18.76 -6.12
N PRO A 267 -3.77 -18.97 -6.52
CA PRO A 267 -3.31 -20.17 -7.22
C PRO A 267 -3.66 -21.46 -6.48
N LYS A 268 -3.94 -22.53 -7.23
CA LYS A 268 -4.34 -23.83 -6.66
C LYS A 268 -3.40 -24.36 -5.59
N HIS A 269 -2.08 -24.19 -5.75
CA HIS A 269 -1.07 -24.68 -4.80
C HIS A 269 -1.01 -23.90 -3.49
N LEU A 270 -1.59 -22.70 -3.45
CA LEU A 270 -1.63 -21.85 -2.27
C LEU A 270 -2.96 -21.96 -1.49
N ARG A 271 -3.99 -22.63 -2.01
CA ARG A 271 -5.32 -22.66 -1.35
C ARG A 271 -5.32 -23.59 -0.14
N GLN A 272 -5.77 -23.06 0.99
CA GLN A 272 -6.06 -23.80 2.21
C GLN A 272 -7.48 -23.45 2.70
N PRO A 273 -8.49 -24.27 2.38
CA PRO A 273 -9.85 -24.05 2.85
C PRO A 273 -9.92 -24.09 4.38
N ASP A 274 -10.54 -23.07 4.98
CA ASP A 274 -10.70 -22.92 6.43
C ASP A 274 -11.95 -22.08 6.71
N PRO A 275 -13.16 -22.67 6.60
CA PRO A 275 -14.43 -21.93 6.65
C PRO A 275 -14.73 -21.33 8.03
N ASP A 276 -14.06 -21.81 9.08
CA ASP A 276 -14.15 -21.25 10.43
C ASP A 276 -13.29 -19.99 10.57
N TYR A 277 -12.29 -19.81 9.69
CA TYR A 277 -11.43 -18.63 9.64
C TYR A 277 -11.96 -17.55 8.69
N CYS A 278 -12.23 -17.89 7.43
CA CYS A 278 -12.76 -16.96 6.44
C CYS A 278 -13.82 -17.63 5.54
N LYS A 279 -14.93 -16.94 5.26
CA LYS A 279 -16.11 -17.55 4.61
C LYS A 279 -16.18 -17.22 3.12
N ILE A 280 -15.73 -16.03 2.71
CA ILE A 280 -15.78 -15.61 1.30
C ILE A 280 -14.54 -16.09 0.52
N SER A 281 -13.37 -16.09 1.17
CA SER A 281 -12.09 -16.47 0.56
C SER A 281 -11.60 -17.83 1.05
N VAL A 282 -10.37 -18.19 0.70
CA VAL A 282 -9.63 -19.29 1.32
C VAL A 282 -8.33 -18.75 1.88
N ARG A 283 -7.79 -19.42 2.90
CA ARG A 283 -6.49 -19.05 3.44
C ARG A 283 -5.39 -19.32 2.45
N ARG A 284 -4.33 -18.51 2.50
CA ARG A 284 -3.10 -18.75 1.76
C ARG A 284 -2.18 -19.64 2.56
N LYS A 285 -1.80 -20.77 1.96
CA LYS A 285 -0.70 -21.61 2.42
C LYS A 285 0.61 -20.84 2.27
N ARG A 286 1.24 -20.52 3.40
CA ARG A 286 2.52 -19.78 3.45
C ARG A 286 3.70 -20.70 3.11
N HIS A 287 4.82 -20.08 2.74
CA HIS A 287 6.09 -20.78 2.45
C HIS A 287 6.84 -21.16 3.72
N THR A 288 6.49 -20.55 4.84
CA THR A 288 7.06 -20.76 6.16
C THR A 288 5.98 -21.19 7.13
N ILE A 289 6.37 -22.05 8.06
CA ILE A 289 5.53 -22.54 9.16
C ILE A 289 6.16 -22.01 10.44
N PRO A 290 5.39 -21.42 11.35
CA PRO A 290 5.93 -20.93 12.61
C PRO A 290 6.53 -22.09 13.41
N SER A 291 7.64 -21.80 14.09
CA SER A 291 8.28 -22.70 15.03
C SER A 291 7.40 -22.90 16.28
N ASP A 292 7.50 -24.07 16.92
CA ASP A 292 6.89 -24.36 18.23
C ASP A 292 7.72 -23.84 19.42
N LEU A 293 8.94 -23.33 19.14
CA LEU A 293 9.78 -22.59 20.09
C LEU A 293 9.24 -21.17 20.35
N PRO A 294 9.67 -20.53 21.47
CA PRO A 294 9.38 -19.12 21.73
C PRO A 294 9.79 -18.20 20.58
N VAL A 295 9.08 -17.06 20.46
CA VAL A 295 9.39 -16.04 19.46
C VAL A 295 10.85 -15.62 19.58
N HIS A 296 11.60 -15.79 18.51
CA HIS A 296 13.04 -15.49 18.48
C HIS A 296 13.28 -14.00 18.77
N SER A 297 14.31 -13.66 19.56
CA SER A 297 14.60 -12.28 19.99
C SER A 297 14.73 -11.30 18.82
N ALA A 298 15.36 -11.73 17.73
CA ALA A 298 15.50 -10.95 16.50
C ALA A 298 14.16 -10.48 15.89
N VAL A 299 13.04 -11.15 16.18
CA VAL A 299 11.71 -10.69 15.75
C VAL A 299 11.31 -9.42 16.50
N TYR A 300 11.52 -9.39 17.81
CA TYR A 300 11.32 -8.18 18.63
C TYR A 300 12.24 -7.04 18.14
N ASP A 301 13.52 -7.33 17.91
CA ASP A 301 14.47 -6.34 17.40
C ASP A 301 14.07 -5.81 16.01
N THR A 302 13.50 -6.66 15.17
CA THR A 302 12.99 -6.26 13.84
C THR A 302 11.80 -5.31 13.98
N VAL A 303 10.85 -5.61 14.87
CA VAL A 303 9.71 -4.73 15.16
C VAL A 303 10.20 -3.38 15.69
N LEU A 304 11.13 -3.37 16.64
CA LEU A 304 11.73 -2.15 17.18
C LEU A 304 12.50 -1.37 16.12
N SER A 305 13.25 -2.05 15.24
CA SER A 305 13.96 -1.42 14.13
C SER A 305 13.01 -0.74 13.15
N ILE A 306 11.88 -1.39 12.83
CA ILE A 306 10.84 -0.80 11.97
C ILE A 306 10.21 0.41 12.65
N ALA A 307 9.86 0.31 13.92
CA ALA A 307 9.31 1.42 14.69
C ALA A 307 10.26 2.63 14.75
N GLY A 308 11.55 2.41 15.07
CA GLY A 308 12.55 3.48 15.12
C GLY A 308 12.83 4.12 13.76
N LYS A 309 12.88 3.33 12.66
CA LYS A 309 13.02 3.87 11.29
C LYS A 309 11.84 4.76 10.89
N ASN A 310 10.66 4.48 11.43
CA ASN A 310 9.46 5.27 11.22
C ASN A 310 9.21 6.27 12.35
N THR A 311 10.24 6.58 13.16
CA THR A 311 10.21 7.59 14.22
C THR A 311 9.07 7.43 15.23
N LEU A 312 8.67 6.19 15.54
CA LEU A 312 7.64 5.92 16.55
C LEU A 312 8.24 6.00 17.95
N ASP A 313 7.43 6.39 18.93
CA ASP A 313 7.88 6.56 20.30
C ASP A 313 7.91 5.23 21.04
N HIS A 314 6.77 4.53 21.14
CA HIS A 314 6.68 3.32 21.96
C HIS A 314 6.19 2.11 21.18
N VAL A 315 6.66 0.94 21.63
CA VAL A 315 6.21 -0.38 21.17
C VAL A 315 5.88 -1.23 22.37
N HIS A 316 4.66 -1.76 22.40
CA HIS A 316 4.19 -2.69 23.42
C HIS A 316 3.87 -4.02 22.78
N PHE A 317 4.46 -5.09 23.31
CA PHE A 317 4.15 -6.47 23.01
C PHE A 317 3.27 -7.01 24.13
N ILE A 318 2.13 -7.58 23.78
CA ILE A 318 1.10 -8.00 24.73
C ILE A 318 0.78 -9.47 24.49
N SER A 319 0.89 -10.27 25.55
CA SER A 319 0.67 -11.72 25.52
C SER A 319 -0.80 -12.09 25.46
N GLN A 320 -1.09 -13.31 24.98
CA GLN A 320 -2.45 -13.87 25.02
C GLN A 320 -3.05 -13.80 26.43
N LYS A 321 -2.26 -14.18 27.44
CA LYS A 321 -2.72 -14.22 28.84
C LYS A 321 -3.20 -12.84 29.29
N THR A 322 -2.42 -11.81 29.04
CA THR A 322 -2.75 -10.43 29.44
C THR A 322 -3.99 -9.93 28.68
N LEU A 323 -4.11 -10.22 27.38
CA LEU A 323 -5.31 -9.87 26.61
C LEU A 323 -6.58 -10.55 27.16
N GLU A 324 -6.50 -11.83 27.51
CA GLU A 324 -7.61 -12.61 28.08
C GLU A 324 -8.00 -12.12 29.48
N GLU A 325 -7.03 -11.84 30.35
CA GLU A 325 -7.25 -11.28 31.70
C GLU A 325 -7.95 -9.91 31.67
N GLN A 326 -7.70 -9.12 30.62
CA GLN A 326 -8.34 -7.81 30.40
C GLN A 326 -9.65 -7.91 29.59
N GLY A 327 -10.07 -9.11 29.20
CA GLY A 327 -11.30 -9.32 28.42
C GLY A 327 -11.25 -8.71 27.01
N ILE A 328 -10.06 -8.59 26.41
CA ILE A 328 -9.89 -8.05 25.07
C ILE A 328 -10.25 -9.13 24.04
N PRO A 329 -11.25 -8.91 23.15
CA PRO A 329 -11.81 -9.94 22.27
C PRO A 329 -10.97 -10.19 21.00
N MET A 330 -9.67 -10.44 21.15
CA MET A 330 -8.75 -10.61 20.01
C MET A 330 -9.23 -11.67 18.99
N LYS A 331 -9.75 -12.81 19.46
CA LYS A 331 -10.14 -13.94 18.60
C LYS A 331 -11.38 -13.66 17.73
N GLU A 332 -12.17 -12.64 18.07
CA GLU A 332 -13.26 -12.17 17.21
C GLU A 332 -12.74 -11.44 15.96
N HIS A 333 -11.52 -10.88 16.04
CA HIS A 333 -10.88 -10.16 14.95
C HIS A 333 -9.83 -11.02 14.22
N LEU A 334 -9.06 -11.83 14.94
CA LEU A 334 -8.06 -12.74 14.40
C LEU A 334 -8.23 -14.13 15.05
N PRO A 335 -8.88 -15.11 14.38
CA PRO A 335 -9.25 -16.37 15.01
C PRO A 335 -8.07 -17.20 15.56
N ASP A 336 -6.90 -17.13 14.92
CA ASP A 336 -5.65 -17.76 15.35
C ASP A 336 -4.75 -16.82 16.18
N GLY A 337 -5.26 -15.68 16.63
CA GLY A 337 -4.53 -14.69 17.40
C GLY A 337 -4.14 -15.18 18.79
N VAL A 338 -2.89 -14.94 19.18
CA VAL A 338 -2.30 -15.24 20.50
C VAL A 338 -1.41 -14.11 21.03
N GLY A 339 -1.50 -12.90 20.46
CA GLY A 339 -0.76 -11.74 20.92
C GLY A 339 -1.14 -10.46 20.18
N ALA A 340 -0.71 -9.34 20.72
CA ALA A 340 -0.90 -8.03 20.12
C ALA A 340 0.38 -7.18 20.20
N ILE A 341 0.59 -6.33 19.19
CA ILE A 341 1.61 -5.30 19.19
C ILE A 341 0.90 -3.95 19.06
N LEU A 342 1.03 -3.11 20.08
CA LEU A 342 0.55 -1.74 20.07
C LEU A 342 1.74 -0.81 19.78
N LEU A 343 1.64 -0.05 18.70
CA LEU A 343 2.59 0.99 18.32
C LEU A 343 1.99 2.34 18.70
N THR A 344 2.77 3.23 19.29
CA THR A 344 2.30 4.58 19.64
C THR A 344 3.30 5.67 19.27
N ASP A 345 2.77 6.85 19.00
CA ASP A 345 3.51 8.06 18.66
C ASP A 345 2.82 9.27 19.33
N HIS A 346 3.60 10.05 20.08
CA HIS A 346 3.16 11.18 20.88
C HIS A 346 3.63 12.49 20.27
N ILE A 347 2.67 13.23 19.73
CA ILE A 347 2.94 14.54 19.19
C ILE A 347 2.80 15.58 20.30
N LYS A 348 3.92 16.07 20.81
CA LYS A 348 3.92 17.20 21.73
C LYS A 348 3.46 18.47 21.01
N LEU A 349 2.42 19.10 21.55
CA LEU A 349 1.89 20.35 21.03
C LEU A 349 2.73 21.54 21.51
N PRO A 350 2.94 22.57 20.66
CA PRO A 350 3.65 23.79 21.04
C PRO A 350 2.75 24.75 21.84
N CYS A 351 1.93 24.21 22.75
CA CYS A 351 0.99 24.97 23.57
C CYS A 351 0.94 24.38 24.99
N GLN A 352 0.27 25.10 25.90
CA GLN A 352 -0.04 24.52 27.21
C GLN A 352 -1.12 23.45 27.08
N ALA A 353 -1.17 22.61 28.10
CA ALA A 353 -2.09 21.49 28.26
C ALA A 353 -3.57 21.84 28.04
N ASP A 354 -4.02 22.89 28.70
CA ASP A 354 -5.39 23.40 28.65
C ASP A 354 -5.72 24.13 27.33
N GLU A 355 -4.70 24.41 26.50
CA GLU A 355 -4.84 25.10 25.21
C GLU A 355 -4.93 24.14 24.02
N ALA A 356 -4.73 22.84 24.19
CA ALA A 356 -4.67 21.86 23.09
C ALA A 356 -5.91 21.90 22.17
N LYS A 357 -7.09 22.08 22.76
CA LYS A 357 -8.35 22.23 22.00
C LYS A 357 -8.36 23.50 21.16
N ALA A 358 -7.98 24.64 21.75
CA ALA A 358 -7.92 25.92 21.06
C ALA A 358 -6.83 25.91 19.97
N PHE A 359 -5.70 25.23 20.20
CA PHE A 359 -4.64 25.04 19.22
C PHE A 359 -5.18 24.34 17.97
N ARG A 360 -5.92 23.22 18.12
CA ARG A 360 -6.53 22.50 16.99
C ARG A 360 -7.48 23.37 16.17
N GLU A 361 -8.25 24.22 16.83
CA GLU A 361 -9.25 25.09 16.18
C GLU A 361 -8.60 26.28 15.44
N THR A 362 -7.49 26.81 15.96
CA THR A 362 -6.80 28.00 15.43
C THR A 362 -5.65 27.68 14.48
N HIS A 363 -5.04 26.49 14.58
CA HIS A 363 -3.88 26.02 13.81
C HIS A 363 -4.21 24.72 13.06
N ILE A 364 -5.34 24.73 12.35
CA ILE A 364 -5.88 23.54 11.69
C ILE A 364 -4.92 22.96 10.64
N MET A 365 -4.13 23.81 9.97
CA MET A 365 -3.20 23.38 8.93
C MET A 365 -1.99 22.65 9.51
N GLU A 366 -1.42 23.18 10.58
CA GLU A 366 -0.33 22.58 11.35
C GLU A 366 -0.79 21.26 11.95
N TRP A 367 -1.97 21.25 12.59
CA TRP A 367 -2.58 20.04 13.13
C TRP A 367 -2.73 18.96 12.05
N ASN A 368 -3.31 19.30 10.90
CA ASN A 368 -3.53 18.36 9.80
C ASN A 368 -2.20 17.84 9.25
N THR A 369 -1.18 18.69 9.14
CA THR A 369 0.15 18.30 8.66
C THR A 369 0.80 17.30 9.63
N MET A 370 0.86 17.64 10.92
CA MET A 370 1.43 16.79 11.97
C MET A 370 0.71 15.43 12.03
N SER A 371 -0.63 15.47 12.02
CA SER A 371 -1.48 14.28 12.05
C SER A 371 -1.28 13.37 10.84
N ARG A 372 -1.12 13.94 9.64
CA ARG A 372 -0.88 13.17 8.42
C ARG A 372 0.49 12.51 8.45
N THR A 373 1.54 13.21 8.86
CA THR A 373 2.90 12.67 8.97
C THR A 373 2.94 11.46 9.89
N VAL A 374 2.40 11.58 11.11
CA VAL A 374 2.38 10.48 12.08
C VAL A 374 1.57 9.30 11.56
N ARG A 375 0.39 9.54 10.99
CA ARG A 375 -0.42 8.46 10.41
C ARG A 375 0.32 7.70 9.31
N VAL A 376 1.08 8.38 8.44
CA VAL A 376 1.88 7.73 7.39
C VAL A 376 2.95 6.84 8.01
N ASN A 377 3.77 7.39 8.90
CA ASN A 377 4.86 6.66 9.55
C ASN A 377 4.37 5.43 10.32
N LEU A 378 3.35 5.64 11.15
CA LEU A 378 2.72 4.60 11.96
C LEU A 378 2.08 3.50 11.10
N THR A 379 1.44 3.86 9.99
CA THR A 379 0.81 2.88 9.10
C THR A 379 1.82 2.14 8.22
N ILE A 380 2.94 2.76 7.84
CA ILE A 380 4.06 2.07 7.16
C ILE A 380 4.68 1.05 8.11
N ALA A 381 4.93 1.43 9.37
CA ALA A 381 5.45 0.51 10.38
C ALA A 381 4.50 -0.67 10.61
N GLU A 382 3.20 -0.39 10.75
CA GLU A 382 2.16 -1.40 10.90
C GLU A 382 2.16 -2.42 9.75
N LEU A 383 2.23 -1.95 8.49
CA LEU A 383 2.33 -2.80 7.31
C LEU A 383 3.60 -3.66 7.31
N ASP A 384 4.76 -3.05 7.54
CA ASP A 384 6.05 -3.74 7.46
C ASP A 384 6.19 -4.78 8.57
N ILE A 385 5.73 -4.49 9.80
CA ILE A 385 5.72 -5.47 10.90
C ILE A 385 4.83 -6.67 10.55
N CYS A 386 3.63 -6.44 10.00
CA CYS A 386 2.76 -7.55 9.58
C CYS A 386 3.45 -8.45 8.56
N ARG A 387 4.13 -7.85 7.57
CA ARG A 387 4.85 -8.59 6.52
C ARG A 387 6.06 -9.35 7.06
N GLU A 388 6.81 -8.80 8.01
CA GLU A 388 7.92 -9.51 8.65
C GLU A 388 7.44 -10.69 9.51
N LEU A 389 6.31 -10.55 10.22
CA LEU A 389 5.71 -11.67 10.96
C LEU A 389 5.22 -12.78 10.02
N GLU A 390 4.64 -12.42 8.88
CA GLU A 390 4.20 -13.40 7.88
C GLU A 390 5.36 -14.14 7.20
N LYS A 391 6.51 -13.47 6.99
CA LYS A 391 7.72 -14.12 6.47
C LYS A 391 8.19 -15.27 7.36
N ILE A 392 7.98 -15.19 8.67
CA ILE A 392 8.31 -16.26 9.63
C ILE A 392 7.12 -17.17 9.98
N GLY A 393 6.00 -17.02 9.29
CA GLY A 393 4.86 -17.95 9.33
C GLY A 393 3.68 -17.52 10.20
N TYR A 394 3.80 -16.44 10.98
CA TYR A 394 2.71 -15.96 11.83
C TYR A 394 1.70 -15.14 11.03
N SER A 395 0.41 -15.41 11.21
CA SER A 395 -0.68 -14.49 10.81
C SER A 395 -0.54 -13.16 11.56
N ALA A 396 -0.69 -12.04 10.84
CA ALA A 396 -0.69 -10.70 11.40
C ALA A 396 -1.78 -9.83 10.76
N LEU A 397 -2.62 -9.21 11.58
CA LEU A 397 -3.77 -8.42 11.15
C LEU A 397 -3.55 -6.93 11.50
N PRO A 398 -3.33 -6.06 10.51
CA PRO A 398 -3.30 -4.62 10.70
C PRO A 398 -4.70 -4.02 10.73
N LYS A 399 -4.83 -2.75 11.13
CA LYS A 399 -6.05 -1.93 11.01
C LYS A 399 -7.31 -2.66 11.50
N THR A 400 -7.15 -3.40 12.59
CA THR A 400 -8.24 -4.16 13.21
C THR A 400 -9.40 -3.25 13.61
N TYR A 401 -10.62 -3.80 13.62
CA TYR A 401 -11.80 -3.10 14.15
C TYR A 401 -11.78 -2.97 15.69
N LEU A 402 -10.83 -3.64 16.36
CA LEU A 402 -10.67 -3.55 17.80
C LEU A 402 -10.26 -2.12 18.18
N LYS A 403 -11.02 -1.50 19.09
CA LYS A 403 -10.71 -0.15 19.57
C LYS A 403 -9.44 -0.16 20.42
N HIS A 404 -8.59 0.84 20.20
CA HIS A 404 -7.28 0.91 20.87
C HIS A 404 -7.38 1.34 22.33
N ASP A 405 -8.47 2.00 22.76
CA ASP A 405 -8.62 2.61 24.10
C ASP A 405 -8.31 1.65 25.26
N ALA A 406 -8.74 0.39 25.15
CA ALA A 406 -8.49 -0.62 26.18
C ALA A 406 -7.00 -0.98 26.29
N LEU A 407 -6.34 -1.15 25.14
CA LEU A 407 -4.92 -1.48 25.09
C LEU A 407 -4.05 -0.28 25.45
N GLN A 408 -4.42 0.93 25.04
CA GLN A 408 -3.73 2.15 25.46
C GLN A 408 -3.75 2.30 26.98
N LYS A 409 -4.92 2.09 27.61
CA LYS A 409 -5.03 2.10 29.08
C LYS A 409 -4.20 1.02 29.75
N LEU A 410 -4.24 -0.20 29.21
CA LEU A 410 -3.43 -1.33 29.68
C LEU A 410 -1.93 -1.03 29.61
N CYS A 411 -1.48 -0.39 28.53
CA CYS A 411 -0.10 -0.02 28.28
C CYS A 411 0.32 1.30 28.95
N HIS A 412 -0.56 1.93 29.72
CA HIS A 412 -0.34 3.26 30.33
C HIS A 412 -0.02 4.36 29.30
N GLU A 413 -0.50 4.20 28.07
CA GLU A 413 -0.40 5.18 26.99
C GLU A 413 -1.52 6.21 27.17
N THR A 414 -1.20 7.32 27.82
CA THR A 414 -2.13 8.43 28.03
C THR A 414 -1.69 9.64 27.24
N THR A 415 -2.65 10.36 26.66
CA THR A 415 -2.40 11.74 26.23
C THR A 415 -2.03 12.57 27.46
N GLU A 416 -0.75 12.88 27.64
CA GLU A 416 -0.39 14.03 28.48
C GLU A 416 -1.20 15.25 27.99
N ASN A 417 -1.57 16.16 28.87
CA ASN A 417 -2.54 17.19 28.50
C ASN A 417 -2.08 18.08 27.31
N ASN A 418 -0.77 18.13 26.99
CA ASN A 418 -0.20 18.83 25.83
C ASN A 418 0.36 17.89 24.74
N ALA A 419 -0.10 16.65 24.64
CA ALA A 419 0.33 15.71 23.61
C ALA A 419 -0.86 15.00 22.92
N ILE A 420 -0.74 14.76 21.61
CA ILE A 420 -1.67 13.92 20.85
C ILE A 420 -1.09 12.51 20.77
N LEU A 421 -1.88 11.51 21.15
CA LEU A 421 -1.53 10.10 20.99
C LEU A 421 -2.11 9.54 19.69
N TYR A 422 -1.26 9.00 18.84
CA TYR A 422 -1.64 8.15 17.72
C TYR A 422 -1.20 6.72 18.00
N SER A 423 -1.96 5.75 17.51
CA SER A 423 -1.64 4.34 17.71
C SER A 423 -2.03 3.45 16.54
N ALA A 424 -1.27 2.39 16.32
CA ALA A 424 -1.57 1.26 15.42
C ALA A 424 -1.60 -0.02 16.25
N LEU A 425 -2.48 -0.95 15.88
CA LEU A 425 -2.65 -2.20 16.57
C LEU A 425 -2.55 -3.36 15.59
N ILE A 426 -1.61 -4.24 15.87
CA ILE A 426 -1.40 -5.48 15.12
C ILE A 426 -1.81 -6.64 16.02
N LEU A 427 -2.80 -7.41 15.59
CA LEU A 427 -3.07 -8.71 16.20
C LEU A 427 -2.24 -9.77 15.50
N THR A 428 -1.69 -10.74 16.24
CA THR A 428 -0.79 -11.73 15.67
C THR A 428 -0.98 -13.11 16.27
N SER A 429 -0.68 -14.14 15.49
CA SER A 429 -0.54 -15.52 15.94
C SER A 429 0.86 -15.82 16.52
N ALA A 430 1.75 -14.82 16.60
CA ALA A 430 3.01 -14.93 17.31
C ALA A 430 2.75 -14.97 18.83
N PRO A 431 3.22 -16.00 19.56
CA PRO A 431 3.05 -16.09 21.01
C PRO A 431 4.00 -15.13 21.72
N LEU A 432 3.61 -13.86 21.78
CA LEU A 432 4.41 -12.79 22.36
C LEU A 432 4.43 -12.88 23.90
N GLU A 433 5.59 -12.57 24.48
CA GLU A 433 5.70 -12.20 25.89
C GLU A 433 5.39 -10.72 26.11
N ASP A 434 4.84 -10.39 27.29
CA ASP A 434 4.56 -9.02 27.71
C ASP A 434 5.88 -8.24 27.89
N ARG A 435 6.09 -7.25 27.02
CA ARG A 435 7.29 -6.43 26.98
C ARG A 435 6.94 -5.05 26.41
N HIS A 436 7.64 -4.01 26.82
CA HIS A 436 7.52 -2.71 26.19
C HIS A 436 8.89 -2.08 26.02
N VAL A 437 9.02 -1.25 24.99
CA VAL A 437 10.15 -0.35 24.81
C VAL A 437 9.55 1.03 24.61
N LEU A 438 9.83 1.92 25.54
CA LEU A 438 9.51 3.34 25.44
C LEU A 438 10.70 4.03 24.77
N ASP A 439 10.47 5.21 24.21
CA ASP A 439 11.52 6.05 23.64
C ASP A 439 12.36 5.32 22.55
N VAL A 440 11.72 4.51 21.70
CA VAL A 440 12.35 3.73 20.61
C VAL A 440 13.16 4.62 19.67
N SER A 441 12.65 5.82 19.40
CA SER A 441 13.30 6.81 18.53
C SER A 441 14.19 7.80 19.28
N HIS A 442 14.42 7.59 20.59
CA HIS A 442 15.23 8.48 21.40
C HIS A 442 16.68 8.50 20.93
N SER A 443 17.24 9.69 20.87
CA SER A 443 18.62 9.92 20.47
C SER A 443 19.29 10.83 21.50
N ASP A 444 20.15 10.25 22.33
CA ASP A 444 21.07 10.92 23.27
C ASP A 444 22.14 11.81 22.59
N ALA A 445 22.11 11.91 21.25
CA ALA A 445 23.15 12.57 20.46
C ALA A 445 23.35 14.04 20.87
N ARG A 446 24.41 14.26 21.65
CA ARG A 446 25.04 15.56 21.92
C ARG A 446 25.66 16.11 20.64
N GLY A 447 25.52 17.40 20.36
CA GLY A 447 26.11 18.05 19.19
C GLY A 447 25.26 19.17 18.59
N ASN A 448 25.72 19.75 17.48
CA ASN A 448 25.02 20.82 16.78
C ASN A 448 23.76 20.29 16.09
N LEU A 449 22.59 20.85 16.41
CA LEU A 449 21.30 20.45 15.83
C LEU A 449 21.29 20.54 14.29
N LYS A 450 21.93 21.56 13.71
CA LYS A 450 22.00 21.71 12.24
C LYS A 450 22.74 20.57 11.57
N GLU A 451 23.85 20.12 12.16
CA GLU A 451 24.62 18.99 11.61
C GLU A 451 23.80 17.70 11.66
N ARG A 452 23.07 17.48 12.77
CA ARG A 452 22.18 16.33 12.92
C ARG A 452 21.04 16.34 11.90
N LEU A 453 20.35 17.47 11.77
CA LEU A 453 19.28 17.62 10.78
C LEU A 453 19.81 17.48 9.36
N THR A 454 21.01 17.99 9.08
CA THR A 454 21.67 17.82 7.78
C THR A 454 21.94 16.36 7.49
N ARG A 455 22.51 15.61 8.44
CA ARG A 455 22.77 14.19 8.29
C ARG A 455 21.48 13.40 8.10
N ALA A 456 20.49 13.61 8.96
CA ALA A 456 19.21 12.91 8.88
C ALA A 456 18.48 13.18 7.55
N ALA A 457 18.45 14.44 7.09
CA ALA A 457 17.86 14.78 5.80
C ALA A 457 18.61 14.11 4.63
N LYS A 458 19.95 14.08 4.66
CA LYS A 458 20.76 13.39 3.65
C LYS A 458 20.57 11.87 3.67
N GLU A 459 20.53 11.26 4.85
CA GLU A 459 20.22 9.83 5.03
C GLU A 459 18.80 9.49 4.55
N ALA A 460 17.85 10.41 4.69
CA ALA A 460 16.51 10.28 4.14
C ALA A 460 16.43 10.48 2.60
N GLY A 461 17.49 11.01 1.99
CA GLY A 461 17.62 11.18 0.53
C GLY A 461 17.65 12.63 0.02
N ALA A 462 17.84 13.63 0.88
CA ALA A 462 17.94 15.03 0.45
C ALA A 462 19.31 15.34 -0.17
N ASP A 463 19.32 15.90 -1.39
CA ASP A 463 20.55 16.37 -2.05
C ASP A 463 21.14 17.61 -1.37
N LEU A 464 20.25 18.52 -0.99
CA LEU A 464 20.57 19.82 -0.42
C LEU A 464 19.81 20.00 0.88
N VAL A 465 20.52 20.55 1.88
CA VAL A 465 19.92 20.91 3.16
C VAL A 465 20.30 22.36 3.46
N GLY A 466 19.28 23.19 3.64
CA GLY A 466 19.42 24.59 4.03
C GLY A 466 18.62 24.86 5.30
N PHE A 467 19.02 25.88 6.05
CA PHE A 467 18.30 26.33 7.25
C PHE A 467 18.01 27.82 7.10
N ALA A 468 16.73 28.17 7.05
CA ALA A 468 16.26 29.55 7.15
C ALA A 468 15.72 29.80 8.57
N SER A 469 15.79 31.05 9.05
CA SER A 469 15.05 31.43 10.25
C SER A 469 13.57 31.54 9.92
N ALA A 470 12.70 31.26 10.89
CA ALA A 470 11.25 31.49 10.73
C ALA A 470 10.97 32.93 10.29
N PHE A 471 11.66 33.91 10.90
CA PHE A 471 11.58 35.31 10.52
C PHE A 471 11.82 35.58 9.03
N ALA A 472 12.84 34.93 8.43
CA ALA A 472 13.12 35.12 7.01
C ALA A 472 11.99 34.57 6.11
N ILE A 473 11.35 33.47 6.54
CA ILE A 473 10.19 32.92 5.84
C ILE A 473 8.97 33.84 6.01
N ASP A 474 8.74 34.38 7.20
CA ASP A 474 7.64 35.32 7.48
C ASP A 474 7.78 36.60 6.66
N GLU A 475 9.00 37.15 6.56
CA GLU A 475 9.28 38.34 5.75
C GLU A 475 8.98 38.10 4.27
N ILE A 476 9.36 36.93 3.74
CA ILE A 476 9.03 36.53 2.36
C ILE A 476 7.52 36.35 2.21
N ALA A 477 6.84 35.75 3.19
CA ALA A 477 5.40 35.54 3.14
C ALA A 477 4.63 36.87 3.04
N GLU A 478 5.04 37.91 3.77
CA GLU A 478 4.44 39.25 3.65
C GLU A 478 4.71 39.89 2.28
N GLN A 479 5.93 39.76 1.75
CA GLN A 479 6.23 40.23 0.39
C GLN A 479 5.37 39.52 -0.66
N LEU A 480 5.17 38.20 -0.51
CA LEU A 480 4.32 37.41 -1.39
C LEU A 480 2.84 37.79 -1.28
N ARG A 481 2.35 38.20 -0.10
CA ARG A 481 0.97 38.66 0.05
C ARG A 481 0.69 39.89 -0.81
N GLU A 482 1.60 40.86 -0.86
CA GLU A 482 1.44 42.02 -1.73
C GLU A 482 1.44 41.67 -3.22
N ILE A 483 2.26 40.69 -3.63
CA ILE A 483 2.31 40.20 -5.01
C ILE A 483 1.01 39.47 -5.37
N ARG A 484 0.47 38.70 -4.42
CA ARG A 484 -0.69 37.82 -4.60
C ARG A 484 -2.00 38.47 -4.15
N LYS A 485 -2.03 39.78 -3.87
CA LYS A 485 -3.21 40.47 -3.31
C LYS A 485 -4.45 40.46 -4.20
N GLU A 486 -4.25 40.32 -5.51
CA GLU A 486 -5.33 40.19 -6.50
C GLU A 486 -5.75 38.71 -6.72
N GLU A 487 -5.04 37.74 -6.13
CA GLU A 487 -5.41 36.33 -6.24
C GLU A 487 -6.55 36.00 -5.28
N THR A 488 -7.61 35.40 -5.83
CA THR A 488 -8.68 34.83 -5.01
C THR A 488 -8.27 33.43 -4.59
N ILE A 489 -8.09 33.21 -3.28
CA ILE A 489 -7.96 31.86 -2.73
C ILE A 489 -9.37 31.27 -2.70
N VAL A 490 -9.60 30.25 -3.53
CA VAL A 490 -10.83 29.46 -3.51
C VAL A 490 -10.52 28.17 -2.77
N PHE A 491 -11.15 27.95 -1.63
CA PHE A 491 -11.12 26.67 -0.96
C PHE A 491 -12.13 25.73 -1.62
N ALA A 492 -11.85 24.43 -1.63
CA ALA A 492 -12.81 23.44 -2.15
C ALA A 492 -14.16 23.43 -1.40
N THR A 493 -14.23 24.09 -0.24
CA THR A 493 -15.45 24.31 0.55
C THR A 493 -16.23 25.56 0.15
N ASP A 494 -15.62 26.46 -0.62
CA ASP A 494 -16.26 27.69 -1.09
C ASP A 494 -17.18 27.29 -2.24
N LYS A 495 -18.49 27.30 -1.96
CA LYS A 495 -19.55 26.86 -2.87
C LYS A 495 -19.80 27.80 -4.03
#